data_AF-A0A7S4PXQ4-F1
#
_entry.id   AF-A0A7S4PXQ4-F1
#
_cell.length_a   1.000
_cell.length_b   1.000
_cell.length_c   1.000
_cell.angle_alpha   90.00
_cell.angle_beta   90.00
_cell.angle_gamma   90.00
#
_symmetry.space_group_name_H-M   'P 1'
#
loop_
_entity.id
_entity.type
_entity.pdbx_description
1 polymer ?
#
loop_
_entity_poly.entity_id
_entity_poly.type
_entity_poly.pdbx_seq_one_letter_code
_entity_poly.pdbx_strand_id
1 'polypeptide(L)'
;MKRSRNPRVPDAVLRQQPEGTLRLHIVTSRQEEIAEETRSWLERHFPGIFPLERIHIGNHFGRTGPRVSKSKICVEIGARLLIDDSWEYCREVAEAGTPALLFDLDGSYAWNKGDDRVHGLVTRVTSWTHVVDLLSAALPEPLE
;
A
#
# COMPACT_ATOMS: atom_id res chain seq x y z
N MET A 1 -3.88 -1.19 22.13
CA MET A 1 -2.84 -2.14 21.69
C MET A 1 -3.40 -2.96 20.53
N LYS A 2 -3.12 -2.54 19.27
CA LYS A 2 -3.65 -3.18 18.05
C LYS A 2 -3.01 -4.57 17.86
N ARG A 3 -3.58 -5.62 18.47
CA ARG A 3 -3.24 -7.00 18.09
C ARG A 3 -4.12 -7.41 16.91
N SER A 4 -3.87 -6.80 15.75
CA SER A 4 -4.39 -7.33 14.49
C SER A 4 -3.54 -8.54 14.14
N ARG A 5 -4.16 -9.71 13.97
CA ARG A 5 -3.57 -10.83 13.22
C ARG A 5 -3.48 -10.34 11.77
N ASN A 6 -2.53 -9.49 11.47
CA ASN A 6 -2.39 -8.96 10.12
C ASN A 6 -1.73 -10.07 9.30
N PRO A 7 -2.46 -10.76 8.40
CA PRO A 7 -1.85 -11.77 7.55
C PRO A 7 -0.72 -11.08 6.79
N ARG A 8 0.46 -11.70 6.80
CA ARG A 8 1.62 -11.17 6.07
C ARG A 8 1.24 -11.02 4.60
N VAL A 9 1.74 -9.96 3.96
CA VAL A 9 1.69 -9.83 2.50
C VAL A 9 2.21 -11.13 1.90
N PRO A 10 1.44 -11.84 1.03
CA PRO A 10 1.87 -13.12 0.53
C PRO A 10 3.16 -13.00 -0.27
N ASP A 11 3.99 -14.04 -0.17
CA ASP A 11 5.15 -14.22 -1.02
C ASP A 11 4.84 -14.02 -2.51
N ALA A 12 3.64 -14.37 -2.98
CA ALA A 12 3.22 -14.17 -4.37
C ALA A 12 3.21 -12.69 -4.80
N VAL A 13 2.88 -11.76 -3.88
CA VAL A 13 2.98 -10.32 -4.13
C VAL A 13 4.46 -9.91 -4.08
N LEU A 14 5.21 -10.40 -3.10
CA LEU A 14 6.57 -9.97 -2.82
C LEU A 14 7.62 -10.49 -3.83
N ARG A 15 7.42 -11.71 -4.37
CA ARG A 15 8.33 -12.38 -5.31
C ARG A 15 8.21 -11.89 -6.75
N GLN A 16 7.37 -10.89 -7.01
CA GLN A 16 7.30 -10.18 -8.30
C GLN A 16 8.52 -9.28 -8.56
N GLN A 17 9.59 -9.33 -7.74
CA GLN A 17 10.87 -8.60 -7.88
C GLN A 17 12.03 -9.59 -7.77
N PRO A 18 13.12 -9.53 -8.58
CA PRO A 18 13.71 -8.36 -9.24
C PRO A 18 13.76 -8.37 -10.79
N GLU A 19 13.23 -9.40 -11.46
CA GLU A 19 13.15 -9.51 -12.94
C GLU A 19 11.70 -9.34 -13.49
N GLY A 20 10.75 -8.91 -12.64
CA GLY A 20 9.31 -8.93 -12.94
C GLY A 20 8.67 -7.60 -13.35
N THR A 21 7.46 -7.70 -13.89
CA THR A 21 6.59 -6.65 -14.48
C THR A 21 6.02 -5.62 -13.49
N LEU A 22 6.34 -5.73 -12.20
CA LEU A 22 5.87 -4.83 -11.13
C LEU A 22 7.03 -4.07 -10.49
N ARG A 23 6.72 -3.10 -9.62
CA ARG A 23 7.68 -2.48 -8.69
C ARG A 23 6.94 -2.09 -7.42
N LEU A 24 7.35 -2.67 -6.28
CA LEU A 24 6.69 -2.40 -5.00
C LEU A 24 7.37 -1.25 -4.24
N HIS A 25 6.55 -0.38 -3.68
CA HIS A 25 6.94 0.73 -2.81
C HIS A 25 6.13 0.67 -1.51
N ILE A 26 6.75 1.02 -0.39
CA ILE A 26 6.07 1.22 0.89
C ILE A 26 5.73 2.70 1.00
N VAL A 27 4.46 3.03 1.15
CA VAL A 27 3.99 4.41 1.40
C VAL A 27 3.22 4.42 2.71
N THR A 28 3.70 5.15 3.71
CA THR A 28 3.12 5.10 5.07
C THR A 28 2.98 6.47 5.71
N SER A 29 1.88 6.69 6.43
CA SER A 29 1.58 7.94 7.15
C SER A 29 2.28 8.05 8.51
N ARG A 30 3.15 7.09 8.84
CA ARG A 30 3.93 7.07 10.09
C ARG A 30 4.75 8.36 10.25
N GLN A 31 5.10 8.66 11.50
CA GLN A 31 5.94 9.81 11.84
C GLN A 31 7.37 9.58 11.37
N GLU A 32 8.05 10.64 10.94
CA GLU A 32 9.47 10.58 10.57
C GLU A 32 10.34 10.12 11.74
N GLU A 33 9.94 10.50 12.96
CA GLU A 33 10.56 10.12 14.23
C GLU A 33 10.65 8.60 14.44
N ILE A 34 9.81 7.81 13.76
CA ILE A 34 9.81 6.34 13.81
C ILE A 34 10.20 5.67 12.48
N ALA A 35 10.83 6.44 11.58
CA ALA A 35 11.25 5.94 10.28
C ALA A 35 12.31 4.84 10.42
N GLU A 36 13.26 5.01 11.33
CA GLU A 36 14.34 4.04 11.53
C GLU A 36 13.83 2.71 12.10
N GLU A 37 12.89 2.75 13.05
CA GLU A 37 12.22 1.55 13.56
C GLU A 37 11.37 0.89 12.47
N THR A 38 10.75 1.69 11.59
CA THR A 38 10.00 1.15 10.46
C THR A 38 10.93 0.44 9.48
N ARG A 39 12.08 1.02 9.16
CA ARG A 39 13.12 0.41 8.30
C ARG A 39 13.69 -0.86 8.93
N SER A 40 14.06 -0.81 10.21
CA SER A 40 14.55 -1.96 10.96
C SER A 40 13.52 -3.10 11.03
N TRP A 41 12.24 -2.76 11.16
CA TRP A 41 11.15 -3.75 11.12
C TRP A 41 11.01 -4.37 9.73
N LEU A 42 11.08 -3.56 8.66
CA LEU A 42 11.03 -4.05 7.29
C LEU A 42 12.21 -4.98 6.98
N GLU A 43 13.44 -4.59 7.32
CA GLU A 43 14.62 -5.42 7.07
C GLU A 43 14.55 -6.76 7.82
N ARG A 44 14.03 -6.76 9.06
CA ARG A 44 13.85 -7.99 9.84
C ARG A 44 12.83 -8.95 9.24
N HIS A 45 11.76 -8.43 8.65
CA HIS A 45 10.60 -9.23 8.23
C HIS A 45 10.51 -9.46 6.71
N PHE A 46 11.18 -8.62 5.92
CA PHE A 46 11.19 -8.62 4.46
C PHE A 46 12.61 -8.30 3.93
N PRO A 47 13.65 -9.04 4.38
CA PRO A 47 15.04 -8.71 4.06
C PRO A 47 15.28 -8.67 2.54
N GLY A 48 15.88 -7.58 2.06
CA GLY A 48 16.22 -7.40 0.65
C GLY A 48 15.05 -7.17 -0.32
N ILE A 49 13.81 -7.07 0.18
CA ILE A 49 12.61 -6.88 -0.68
C ILE A 49 12.33 -5.40 -0.96
N PHE A 50 12.52 -4.55 0.05
CA PHE A 50 12.23 -3.11 -0.04
C PHE A 50 13.52 -2.29 0.15
N PRO A 51 14.20 -1.93 -0.95
CA PRO A 51 15.29 -0.96 -0.89
C PRO A 51 14.87 0.35 -0.20
N LEU A 52 15.79 1.02 0.48
CA LEU A 52 15.50 2.20 1.28
C LEU A 52 14.85 3.33 0.47
N GLU A 53 15.24 3.50 -0.80
CA GLU A 53 14.68 4.50 -1.71
C GLU A 53 13.22 4.23 -2.10
N ARG A 54 12.68 3.04 -1.76
CA ARG A 54 11.28 2.67 -2.02
C ARG A 54 10.40 2.75 -0.78
N ILE A 55 10.93 3.26 0.34
CA ILE A 55 10.21 3.45 1.59
C ILE A 55 9.93 4.95 1.77
N HIS A 56 8.66 5.32 1.62
CA HIS A 56 8.18 6.70 1.64
C HIS A 56 7.36 6.98 2.90
N ILE A 57 7.79 7.96 3.69
CA ILE A 57 7.13 8.36 4.94
C ILE A 57 6.41 9.70 4.72
N GLY A 58 5.07 9.70 4.86
CA GLY A 58 4.25 10.89 4.69
C GLY A 58 4.17 11.81 5.92
N ASN A 59 4.64 11.34 7.08
CA ASN A 59 4.73 12.11 8.32
C ASN A 59 3.40 12.77 8.76
N HIS A 60 2.25 12.17 8.39
CA HIS A 60 0.92 12.77 8.60
C HIS A 60 0.64 13.10 10.08
N PHE A 61 1.15 12.26 10.99
CA PHE A 61 1.01 12.42 12.44
C PHE A 61 2.24 13.05 13.12
N GLY A 62 3.24 13.52 12.37
CA GLY A 62 4.47 14.09 12.89
C GLY A 62 4.24 15.40 13.62
N ARG A 63 4.97 15.63 14.73
CA ARG A 63 4.90 16.89 15.47
C ARG A 63 5.72 17.99 14.82
N THR A 64 6.74 17.61 14.04
CA THR A 64 7.63 18.51 13.31
C THR A 64 7.93 17.95 11.91
N GLY A 65 8.51 18.78 11.04
CA GLY A 65 8.87 18.39 9.67
C GLY A 65 7.75 18.53 8.63
N PRO A 66 8.08 18.38 7.33
CA PRO A 66 7.10 18.44 6.25
C PRO A 66 6.14 17.26 6.35
N ARG A 67 4.87 17.51 5.98
CA ARG A 67 3.83 16.48 5.87
C ARG A 67 3.48 16.32 4.40
N VAL A 68 3.50 15.09 3.92
CA VAL A 68 3.20 14.75 2.52
C VAL A 68 2.09 13.71 2.52
N SER A 69 1.01 13.96 1.79
CA SER A 69 -0.08 12.99 1.68
C SER A 69 0.37 11.77 0.87
N LYS A 70 -0.25 10.61 1.13
CA LYS A 70 -0.01 9.41 0.32
C LYS A 70 -0.34 9.65 -1.14
N SER A 71 -1.42 10.38 -1.41
CA SER A 71 -1.81 10.79 -2.77
C SER A 71 -0.67 11.52 -3.49
N LYS A 72 -0.06 12.53 -2.85
CA LYS A 72 1.09 13.24 -3.43
C LYS A 72 2.30 12.33 -3.67
N ILE A 73 2.64 11.47 -2.70
CA ILE A 73 3.73 10.50 -2.85
C ILE A 73 3.46 9.55 -4.03
N CYS A 74 2.24 8.99 -4.12
CA CYS A 74 1.83 8.09 -5.18
C CYS A 74 1.96 8.75 -6.57
N VAL A 75 1.55 10.01 -6.70
CA VAL A 75 1.73 10.79 -7.94
C VAL A 75 3.21 10.97 -8.26
N GLU A 76 4.03 11.38 -7.29
CA GLU A 76 5.47 11.65 -7.49
C GLU A 76 6.25 10.41 -7.92
N ILE A 77 5.92 9.23 -7.39
CA ILE A 77 6.58 7.97 -7.75
C ILE A 77 5.98 7.28 -8.98
N GLY A 78 4.93 7.85 -9.58
CA GLY A 78 4.22 7.25 -10.71
C GLY A 78 3.50 5.94 -10.35
N ALA A 79 2.96 5.84 -9.13
CA ALA A 79 2.25 4.66 -8.69
C ALA A 79 1.02 4.39 -9.57
N ARG A 80 0.86 3.14 -10.00
CA ARG A 80 -0.29 2.70 -10.80
C ARG A 80 -1.44 2.13 -9.96
N LEU A 81 -1.16 1.82 -8.70
CA LEU A 81 -2.12 1.25 -7.77
C LEU A 81 -1.66 1.51 -6.34
N LEU A 82 -2.59 1.84 -5.44
CA LEU A 82 -2.37 1.81 -3.99
C LEU A 82 -3.12 0.63 -3.36
N ILE A 83 -2.54 -0.01 -2.37
CA ILE A 83 -3.24 -0.96 -1.47
C ILE A 83 -3.16 -0.37 -0.07
N ASP A 84 -4.30 -0.05 0.54
CA ASP A 84 -4.36 0.56 1.87
C ASP A 84 -5.63 0.13 2.61
N ASP A 85 -5.62 0.16 3.94
CA ASP A 85 -6.77 -0.21 4.76
C ASP A 85 -7.58 1.01 5.25
N SER A 86 -7.15 2.24 4.93
CA SER A 86 -7.91 3.46 5.22
C SER A 86 -8.72 3.90 4.00
N TRP A 87 -10.02 4.09 4.22
CA TRP A 87 -10.92 4.65 3.22
C TRP A 87 -10.45 6.04 2.77
N GLU A 88 -10.05 6.90 3.71
CA GLU A 88 -9.63 8.26 3.40
C GLU A 88 -8.42 8.29 2.46
N TYR A 89 -7.42 7.45 2.71
CA TYR A 89 -6.24 7.37 1.85
C TYR A 89 -6.56 6.78 0.48
N CYS A 90 -7.36 5.71 0.40
CA CYS A 90 -7.81 5.18 -0.88
C CYS A 90 -8.59 6.22 -1.69
N ARG A 91 -9.48 6.98 -1.04
CA ARG A 91 -10.25 8.04 -1.68
C ARG A 91 -9.35 9.16 -2.21
N GLU A 92 -8.43 9.70 -1.40
CA GLU A 92 -7.53 10.79 -1.82
C GLU A 92 -6.62 10.40 -3.00
N VAL A 93 -6.22 9.13 -3.07
CA VAL A 93 -5.38 8.61 -4.17
C VAL A 93 -6.21 8.39 -5.43
N ALA A 94 -7.43 7.89 -5.27
CA ALA A 94 -8.39 7.73 -6.36
C ALA A 94 -8.83 9.07 -6.96
N GLU A 95 -9.06 10.10 -6.13
CA GLU A 95 -9.39 11.46 -6.56
C GLU A 95 -8.25 12.10 -7.40
N ALA A 96 -7.00 11.69 -7.13
CA ALA A 96 -5.83 12.08 -7.92
C ALA A 96 -5.62 11.23 -9.19
N GLY A 97 -6.51 10.28 -9.47
CA GLY A 97 -6.51 9.47 -10.69
C GLY A 97 -5.74 8.15 -10.59
N THR A 98 -5.22 7.78 -9.42
CA THR A 98 -4.55 6.49 -9.19
C THR A 98 -5.55 5.50 -8.58
N PRO A 99 -5.80 4.33 -9.20
CA PRO A 99 -6.66 3.31 -8.61
C PRO A 99 -6.19 2.86 -7.22
N ALA A 100 -7.14 2.49 -6.37
CA ALA A 100 -6.84 2.01 -5.03
C ALA A 100 -7.62 0.72 -4.69
N LEU A 101 -6.94 -0.22 -4.06
CA LEU A 101 -7.54 -1.39 -3.42
C LEU A 101 -7.72 -1.10 -1.93
N LEU A 102 -8.98 -1.00 -1.49
CA LEU A 102 -9.32 -0.84 -0.09
C LEU A 102 -9.30 -2.21 0.59
N PHE A 103 -8.27 -2.48 1.37
CA PHE A 103 -8.08 -3.77 2.03
C PHE A 103 -8.92 -3.88 3.30
N ASP A 104 -9.80 -4.88 3.35
CA ASP A 104 -10.76 -5.13 4.42
C ASP A 104 -10.77 -6.62 4.77
N LEU A 105 -9.75 -7.11 5.48
CA LEU A 105 -9.58 -8.54 5.75
C LEU A 105 -10.88 -9.16 6.30
N ASP A 106 -11.47 -10.09 5.54
CA ASP A 106 -12.74 -10.75 5.85
C ASP A 106 -13.89 -9.77 6.19
N GLY A 107 -13.83 -8.53 5.71
CA GLY A 107 -14.79 -7.47 6.02
C GLY A 107 -14.67 -6.90 7.45
N SER A 108 -13.63 -7.26 8.20
CA SER A 108 -13.58 -7.08 9.65
C SER A 108 -13.10 -5.70 10.11
N TYR A 109 -12.65 -4.82 9.22
CA TYR A 109 -12.05 -3.54 9.62
C TYR A 109 -13.14 -2.50 9.84
N ALA A 110 -13.37 -2.11 11.10
CA ALA A 110 -14.41 -1.14 11.45
C ALA A 110 -14.14 0.29 10.94
N TRP A 111 -12.88 0.62 10.66
CA TRP A 111 -12.44 1.97 10.28
C TRP A 111 -12.54 2.28 8.78
N ASN A 112 -12.74 1.27 7.93
CA ASN A 112 -12.72 1.43 6.48
C ASN A 112 -14.11 1.44 5.84
N LYS A 113 -15.14 1.81 6.62
CA LYS A 113 -16.57 1.72 6.25
C LYS A 113 -17.10 2.95 5.51
N GLY A 114 -16.24 3.62 4.74
CA GLY A 114 -16.68 4.61 3.76
C GLY A 114 -17.48 3.97 2.63
N ASP A 115 -18.29 4.77 1.95
CA ASP A 115 -19.07 4.34 0.79
C ASP A 115 -18.13 4.20 -0.43
N ASP A 116 -17.63 2.99 -0.63
CA ASP A 116 -16.71 2.60 -1.71
C ASP A 116 -17.38 2.63 -3.08
N ARG A 117 -18.71 2.63 -3.14
CA ARG A 117 -19.49 2.72 -4.40
C ARG A 117 -19.43 4.11 -5.02
N VAL A 118 -18.95 5.12 -4.26
CA VAL A 118 -18.94 6.51 -4.68
C VAL A 118 -17.78 6.82 -5.64
N HIS A 119 -16.71 6.04 -5.62
CA HIS A 119 -15.52 6.33 -6.43
C HIS A 119 -15.18 5.15 -7.34
N GLY A 120 -15.40 5.31 -8.66
CA GLY A 120 -15.18 4.26 -9.67
C GLY A 120 -13.73 3.77 -9.86
N LEU A 121 -12.80 4.24 -9.02
CA LEU A 121 -11.39 3.83 -8.99
C LEU A 121 -10.99 3.16 -7.65
N VAL A 122 -11.92 3.01 -6.70
CA VAL A 122 -11.69 2.29 -5.45
C VAL A 122 -12.37 0.93 -5.52
N THR A 123 -11.61 -0.13 -5.31
CA THR A 123 -12.13 -1.51 -5.25
C THR A 123 -11.85 -2.11 -3.88
N ARG A 124 -12.89 -2.53 -3.16
CA ARG A 124 -12.70 -3.23 -1.88
C ARG A 124 -12.26 -4.67 -2.11
N VAL A 125 -11.23 -5.08 -1.38
CA VAL A 125 -10.68 -6.44 -1.40
C VAL A 125 -10.62 -7.00 0.01
N THR A 126 -11.04 -8.25 0.19
CA THR A 126 -11.20 -8.85 1.52
C THR A 126 -10.13 -9.88 1.88
N SER A 127 -9.20 -10.15 0.97
CA SER A 127 -8.10 -11.08 1.20
C SER A 127 -6.90 -10.72 0.34
N TRP A 128 -5.73 -11.22 0.72
CA TRP A 128 -4.55 -11.07 -0.12
C TRP A 128 -4.61 -11.90 -1.40
N THR A 129 -5.33 -13.02 -1.41
CA THR A 129 -5.56 -13.79 -2.64
C THR A 129 -6.29 -12.94 -3.67
N HIS A 130 -7.34 -12.22 -3.25
CA HIS A 130 -8.07 -11.30 -4.13
C HIS A 130 -7.17 -10.18 -4.68
N VAL A 131 -6.25 -9.64 -3.86
CA VAL A 131 -5.22 -8.70 -4.34
C VAL A 131 -4.36 -9.31 -5.43
N VAL A 132 -3.85 -10.53 -5.21
CA VAL A 132 -3.00 -11.24 -6.20
C VAL A 132 -3.75 -11.48 -7.50
N ASP A 133 -4.99 -11.95 -7.43
CA ASP A 133 -5.81 -12.23 -8.63
C ASP A 133 -6.01 -10.97 -9.48
N LEU A 134 -6.31 -9.84 -8.85
CA LEU A 134 -6.45 -8.54 -9.54
C LEU A 134 -5.13 -8.06 -10.14
N LEU A 135 -4.02 -8.22 -9.43
CA LEU A 135 -2.70 -7.86 -9.95
C LEU A 135 -2.31 -8.73 -11.15
N SER A 136 -2.51 -10.04 -11.05
CA SER A 136 -2.22 -10.98 -12.14
C SER A 136 -3.05 -10.70 -13.40
N ALA A 137 -4.33 -10.34 -13.25
CA ALA A 137 -5.17 -9.96 -14.39
C ALA A 137 -4.77 -8.63 -15.04
N ALA A 138 -4.14 -7.73 -14.29
CA ALA A 138 -3.75 -6.40 -14.76
C ALA A 138 -2.34 -6.35 -15.38
N LEU A 139 -1.52 -7.40 -15.18
CA LEU A 139 -0.17 -7.47 -15.72
C LEU A 139 -0.20 -8.07 -17.12
N PRO A 140 0.58 -7.52 -18.06
CA PRO A 140 0.82 -8.19 -19.32
C PRO A 140 1.56 -9.52 -19.06
N GLU A 141 1.24 -10.54 -19.87
CA GLU A 141 2.02 -11.78 -19.90
C GLU A 141 3.52 -11.45 -20.07
N PRO A 142 4.44 -12.21 -19.46
CA PRO A 142 5.87 -12.01 -19.64
C PRO A 142 6.21 -12.00 -21.14
N LEU A 143 7.01 -11.02 -21.57
CA LEU A 143 7.58 -11.03 -22.91
C LEU A 143 8.54 -12.24 -23.00
N GLU A 144 8.24 -13.17 -23.90
CA GLU A 144 9.09 -14.34 -24.22
C GLU A 144 10.51 -13.97 -24.63
#